data_AF-A0A521Q3E5-F1
#
_entry.id   AF-A0A521Q3E5-F1
#
_cell.length_a   1.000
_cell.length_b   1.000
_cell.length_c   1.000
_cell.angle_alpha   90.00
_cell.angle_beta   90.00
_cell.angle_gamma   90.00
#
_symmetry.space_group_name_H-M   'P 1'
#
loop_
_entity.id
_entity.type
_entity.pdbx_description
1 polymer ?
#
loop_
_entity_poly.entity_id
_entity_poly.type
_entity_poly.pdbx_seq_one_letter_code
_entity_poly.pdbx_strand_id
1 'polypeptide(L)'
;MPYLAQLLDSMPKERRVIIDCYGRYNETIRVEHDFNHLEKMDGHQGWEWIEGFQAVSDKILQPTLKPLTSDVRSFLFHAYDPGAVVCSHSSPAEAAKAWLETTNGTKPYGVTYVGNNWQRWTQVQRFLEAIAPLKRDLGPICIVGWGWDKTPDWAIQLGVHGADVDPILLERLGVERRNAIPFDEVVKFLGQARFSPIFHRPLFNHLGIVTNRTFETFYADTIPLLMLPEEQVEAIYGANGLALMPGDDDIAGRLKDMIRRPEAYWDAVLKTRAYLAEHHSYQQRFKELLAILES
;
A
#
# COMPACT_ATOMS: atom_id res chain seq x y z
N MET A 1 30.01 -6.71 -2.09
CA MET A 1 29.56 -5.39 -1.60
C MET A 1 30.62 -4.76 -0.70
N PRO A 2 31.64 -4.08 -1.24
CA PRO A 2 32.73 -3.53 -0.45
C PRO A 2 32.29 -2.44 0.56
N TYR A 3 31.27 -1.64 0.21
CA TYR A 3 30.74 -0.61 1.11
C TYR A 3 30.03 -1.18 2.34
N LEU A 4 29.27 -2.28 2.18
CA LEU A 4 28.62 -2.94 3.31
C LEU A 4 29.65 -3.53 4.27
N ALA A 5 30.67 -4.23 3.75
CA ALA A 5 31.74 -4.78 4.58
C ALA A 5 32.45 -3.66 5.36
N GLN A 6 32.79 -2.55 4.69
CA GLN A 6 33.39 -1.39 5.36
C GLN A 6 32.48 -0.79 6.44
N LEU A 7 31.17 -0.68 6.20
CA LEU A 7 30.21 -0.17 7.20
C LEU A 7 30.12 -1.09 8.41
N LEU A 8 30.14 -2.41 8.20
CA LEU A 8 30.16 -3.39 9.28
C LEU A 8 31.50 -3.35 10.03
N ASP A 9 32.63 -3.27 9.34
CA ASP A 9 33.94 -3.25 10.01
C ASP A 9 34.20 -1.96 10.81
N SER A 10 33.60 -0.83 10.40
CA SER A 10 33.86 0.48 11.00
C SER A 10 32.86 0.91 12.08
N MET A 11 31.67 0.32 12.13
CA MET A 11 30.63 0.65 13.11
C MET A 11 30.42 -0.53 14.05
N PRO A 12 30.47 -0.38 15.38
CA PRO A 12 30.19 -1.48 16.29
C PRO A 12 28.73 -1.94 16.19
N LYS A 13 28.49 -3.23 16.44
CA LYS A 13 27.19 -3.89 16.24
C LYS A 13 26.04 -3.20 16.98
N GLU A 14 26.31 -2.75 18.20
CA GLU A 14 25.35 -2.15 19.12
C GLU A 14 24.89 -0.76 18.65
N ARG A 15 25.60 -0.16 17.69
CA ARG A 15 25.27 1.14 17.07
C ARG A 15 24.59 0.99 15.72
N ARG A 16 24.42 -0.23 15.22
CA ARG A 16 23.74 -0.50 13.96
C ARG A 16 22.25 -0.73 14.23
N VAL A 17 21.45 -0.49 13.20
CA VAL A 17 20.01 -0.74 13.23
C VAL A 17 19.65 -1.39 11.90
N ILE A 18 18.80 -2.42 11.95
CA ILE A 18 18.18 -2.99 10.76
C ILE A 18 16.71 -2.60 10.77
N ILE A 19 16.22 -2.10 9.63
CA ILE A 19 14.79 -1.87 9.41
C ILE A 19 14.31 -2.95 8.43
N ASP A 20 13.57 -3.90 8.96
CA ASP A 20 13.00 -5.02 8.23
C ASP A 20 11.65 -4.65 7.61
N CYS A 21 11.67 -4.15 6.38
CA CYS A 21 10.44 -3.75 5.68
C CYS A 21 9.64 -4.92 5.08
N TYR A 22 10.08 -6.17 5.26
CA TYR A 22 9.47 -7.34 4.60
C TYR A 22 9.05 -8.44 5.58
N GLY A 23 9.36 -8.29 6.88
CA GLY A 23 9.06 -9.30 7.89
C GLY A 23 9.98 -10.52 7.81
N ARG A 24 11.21 -10.33 7.29
CA ARG A 24 12.25 -11.36 7.19
C ARG A 24 12.83 -11.77 8.54
N TYR A 25 12.70 -10.92 9.55
CA TYR A 25 13.06 -11.24 10.92
C TYR A 25 11.85 -11.83 11.67
N ASN A 26 11.32 -12.92 11.13
CA ASN A 26 10.31 -13.76 11.75
C ASN A 26 10.57 -15.20 11.31
N GLU A 27 9.97 -16.18 11.98
CA GLU A 27 9.89 -17.54 11.43
C GLU A 27 9.18 -17.55 10.07
N THR A 28 9.27 -18.67 9.34
CA THR A 28 8.59 -18.81 8.05
C THR A 28 7.08 -18.70 8.23
N ILE A 29 6.51 -17.62 7.69
CA ILE A 29 5.09 -17.33 7.68
C ILE A 29 4.57 -17.48 6.27
N ARG A 30 3.42 -18.15 6.14
CA ARG A 30 2.68 -18.26 4.88
C ARG A 30 1.23 -17.86 5.12
N VAL A 31 0.76 -16.89 4.35
CA VAL A 31 -0.62 -16.40 4.38
C VAL A 31 -1.15 -16.49 2.96
N GLU A 32 -2.13 -17.36 2.73
CA GLU A 32 -2.58 -17.72 1.38
C GLU A 32 -1.40 -18.21 0.52
N HIS A 33 -1.12 -17.50 -0.58
CA HIS A 33 0.02 -17.77 -1.47
C HIS A 33 1.24 -16.88 -1.17
N ASP A 34 1.14 -15.97 -0.20
CA ASP A 34 2.17 -15.02 0.19
C ASP A 34 3.03 -15.56 1.33
N PHE A 35 4.28 -15.10 1.41
CA PHE A 35 5.29 -15.60 2.33
C PHE A 35 6.37 -14.57 2.60
N ASN A 36 6.94 -14.59 3.81
CA ASN A 36 8.13 -13.81 4.13
C ASN A 36 9.41 -14.53 3.68
N HIS A 37 9.41 -15.87 3.62
CA HIS A 37 10.52 -16.68 3.10
C HIS A 37 10.02 -17.75 2.14
N LEU A 38 10.74 -17.93 1.03
CA LEU A 38 10.57 -19.06 0.13
C LEU A 38 11.95 -19.47 -0.38
N GLU A 39 12.48 -20.57 0.15
CA GLU A 39 13.81 -21.10 -0.20
C GLU A 39 14.02 -21.20 -1.72
N LYS A 40 13.02 -21.68 -2.48
CA LYS A 40 13.10 -21.78 -3.95
C LYS A 40 13.38 -20.44 -4.65
N MET A 41 13.02 -19.32 -4.03
CA MET A 41 13.27 -17.97 -4.55
C MET A 41 14.44 -17.28 -3.86
N ASP A 42 14.57 -17.48 -2.55
CA ASP A 42 15.57 -16.81 -1.73
C ASP A 42 16.95 -17.48 -1.80
N GLY A 43 17.02 -18.76 -2.15
CA GLY A 43 18.24 -19.58 -2.12
C GLY A 43 18.71 -19.94 -0.71
N HIS A 44 17.98 -19.52 0.31
CA HIS A 44 18.32 -19.63 1.73
C HIS A 44 17.11 -20.04 2.55
N GLN A 45 17.35 -20.77 3.63
CA GLN A 45 16.32 -21.08 4.62
C GLN A 45 15.96 -19.85 5.44
N GLY A 46 14.75 -19.80 6.00
CA GLY A 46 14.29 -18.66 6.79
C GLY A 46 15.17 -18.35 8.01
N TRP A 47 15.71 -19.39 8.66
CA TRP A 47 16.59 -19.23 9.84
C TRP A 47 17.91 -18.52 9.50
N GLU A 48 18.43 -18.67 8.28
CA GLU A 48 19.66 -17.99 7.84
C GLU A 48 19.49 -16.47 7.79
N TRP A 49 18.27 -15.99 7.49
CA TRP A 49 17.96 -14.56 7.55
C TRP A 49 17.97 -14.04 8.98
N ILE A 50 17.42 -14.81 9.93
CA ILE A 50 17.40 -14.46 11.34
C ILE A 50 18.84 -14.36 11.88
N GLU A 51 19.67 -15.37 11.61
CA GLU A 51 21.08 -15.38 12.01
C GLU A 51 21.86 -14.23 11.36
N GLY A 52 21.63 -13.96 10.07
CA GLY A 52 22.26 -12.85 9.36
C GLY A 52 21.91 -11.49 9.97
N PHE A 53 20.66 -11.28 10.36
CA PHE A 53 20.22 -10.06 11.02
C PHE A 53 20.86 -9.92 12.40
N GLN A 54 20.85 -11.00 13.20
CA GLN A 54 21.47 -11.06 14.52
C GLN A 54 22.99 -10.90 14.46
N ALA A 55 23.66 -11.29 13.37
CA ALA A 55 25.09 -11.06 13.19
C ALA A 55 25.40 -9.57 12.91
N VAL A 56 24.47 -8.86 12.26
CA VAL A 56 24.66 -7.47 11.85
C VAL A 56 24.26 -6.48 12.94
N SER A 57 23.17 -6.70 13.68
CA SER A 57 22.61 -5.72 14.63
C SER A 57 21.87 -6.41 15.78
N ASP A 58 21.93 -5.82 16.97
CA ASP A 58 21.06 -6.18 18.11
C ASP A 58 19.76 -5.36 18.15
N LYS A 59 19.66 -4.33 17.29
CA LYS A 59 18.47 -3.47 17.16
C LYS A 59 17.78 -3.78 15.83
N ILE A 60 16.69 -4.55 15.91
CA ILE A 60 15.83 -4.88 14.75
C ILE A 60 14.53 -4.10 14.87
N LEU A 61 14.19 -3.36 13.83
CA LEU A 61 12.98 -2.58 13.72
C LEU A 61 12.09 -3.13 12.61
N GLN A 62 10.78 -3.11 12.80
CA GLN A 62 9.82 -3.40 11.74
C GLN A 62 8.80 -2.26 11.61
N PRO A 63 8.34 -1.95 10.37
CA PRO A 63 7.33 -0.93 10.13
C PRO A 63 5.92 -1.43 10.44
N THR A 64 5.71 -1.93 11.65
CA THR A 64 4.43 -2.39 12.19
C THR A 64 4.27 -1.86 13.61
N LEU A 65 3.03 -1.58 14.01
CA LEU A 65 2.70 -1.16 15.37
C LEU A 65 2.78 -2.31 16.37
N LYS A 66 2.63 -3.55 15.90
CA LYS A 66 2.57 -4.76 16.72
C LYS A 66 3.47 -5.83 16.12
N PRO A 67 4.81 -5.75 16.32
CA PRO A 67 5.71 -6.81 15.91
C PRO A 67 5.30 -8.14 16.55
N LEU A 68 5.51 -9.25 15.83
CA LEU A 68 5.13 -10.58 16.33
C LEU A 68 6.05 -11.08 17.44
N THR A 69 7.31 -10.64 17.44
CA THR A 69 8.33 -11.08 18.39
C THR A 69 8.74 -9.93 19.31
N SER A 70 9.08 -10.26 20.56
CA SER A 70 9.51 -9.30 21.57
C SER A 70 10.84 -8.62 21.26
N ASP A 71 11.66 -9.27 20.43
CA ASP A 71 13.01 -8.82 20.09
C ASP A 71 13.01 -7.78 18.95
N VAL A 72 11.83 -7.50 18.39
CA VAL A 72 11.64 -6.48 17.36
C VAL A 72 10.91 -5.28 17.95
N ARG A 73 11.44 -4.09 17.68
CA ARG A 73 10.79 -2.84 18.06
C ARG A 73 9.98 -2.26 16.91
N SER A 74 8.79 -1.74 17.23
CA SER A 74 7.94 -1.02 16.29
C SER A 74 8.62 0.28 15.83
N PHE A 75 8.71 0.48 14.51
CA PHE A 75 9.08 1.76 13.90
C PHE A 75 8.59 1.82 12.46
N LEU A 76 7.52 2.58 12.20
CA LEU A 76 6.84 2.59 10.89
C LEU A 76 7.70 2.99 9.69
N PHE A 77 8.86 3.64 9.92
CA PHE A 77 9.86 4.10 8.92
C PHE A 77 9.32 5.03 7.83
N HIS A 78 8.32 4.59 7.07
CA HIS A 78 7.53 5.36 6.13
C HIS A 78 6.71 6.44 6.84
N ALA A 79 6.47 7.54 6.13
CA ALA A 79 5.83 8.72 6.69
C ALA A 79 4.93 9.42 5.65
N TYR A 80 4.10 10.32 6.15
CA TYR A 80 3.26 11.22 5.38
C TYR A 80 3.91 12.61 5.23
N ASP A 81 3.99 13.14 4.02
CA ASP A 81 4.38 14.53 3.77
C ASP A 81 3.17 15.37 3.34
N PRO A 82 2.65 16.27 4.20
CA PRO A 82 1.54 17.14 3.81
C PRO A 82 1.90 18.07 2.63
N GLY A 83 3.19 18.37 2.42
CA GLY A 83 3.65 19.18 1.29
C GLY A 83 3.60 18.46 -0.06
N ALA A 84 3.44 17.13 -0.06
CA ALA A 84 3.37 16.32 -1.27
C ALA A 84 1.95 16.22 -1.87
N VAL A 85 0.94 16.77 -1.20
CA VAL A 85 -0.46 16.74 -1.68
C VAL A 85 -0.61 17.59 -2.93
N VAL A 86 -0.94 16.96 -4.07
CA VAL A 86 -0.98 17.62 -5.39
C VAL A 86 -2.13 18.63 -5.50
N CYS A 87 -3.26 18.37 -4.85
CA CYS A 87 -4.41 19.28 -4.82
C CYS A 87 -4.91 19.45 -3.39
N SER A 88 -4.67 20.64 -2.84
CA SER A 88 -5.13 21.04 -1.52
C SER A 88 -6.45 21.78 -1.65
N HIS A 89 -7.56 21.05 -1.44
CA HIS A 89 -8.89 21.63 -1.39
C HIS A 89 -9.11 22.33 -0.04
N SER A 90 -9.74 23.50 -0.06
CA SER A 90 -9.99 24.28 1.16
C SER A 90 -11.22 23.79 1.92
N SER A 91 -12.10 23.01 1.27
CA SER A 91 -13.30 22.45 1.88
C SER A 91 -13.74 21.12 1.23
N PRO A 92 -14.52 20.29 1.95
CA PRO A 92 -15.12 19.09 1.37
C PRO A 92 -16.01 19.37 0.15
N ALA A 93 -16.77 20.47 0.17
CA ALA A 93 -17.67 20.86 -0.92
C ALA A 93 -16.90 21.23 -2.19
N GLU A 94 -15.78 21.96 -2.05
CA GLU A 94 -14.88 22.28 -3.16
C GLU A 94 -14.29 21.01 -3.77
N ALA A 95 -13.76 20.12 -2.93
CA ALA A 95 -13.19 18.85 -3.36
C ALA A 95 -14.21 17.98 -4.10
N ALA A 96 -15.41 17.84 -3.52
CA ALA A 96 -16.50 17.08 -4.11
C ALA A 96 -16.96 17.65 -5.46
N LYS A 97 -17.04 18.98 -5.57
CA LYS A 97 -17.37 19.65 -6.83
C LYS A 97 -16.32 19.37 -7.90
N ALA A 98 -15.04 19.60 -7.61
CA ALA A 98 -13.93 19.34 -8.53
C ALA A 98 -13.86 17.85 -8.95
N TRP A 99 -14.16 16.95 -8.02
CA TRP A 99 -14.20 15.51 -8.25
C TRP A 99 -15.37 15.05 -9.14
N LEU A 100 -16.54 15.69 -9.02
CA LEU A 100 -17.72 15.43 -9.86
C LEU A 100 -17.61 16.06 -11.25
N GLU A 101 -16.97 17.23 -11.36
CA GLU A 101 -16.78 17.99 -12.61
C GLU A 101 -15.76 17.30 -13.54
N THR A 102 -16.09 16.10 -13.99
CA THR A 102 -15.34 15.32 -14.99
C THR A 102 -15.51 15.86 -16.42
N THR A 103 -16.31 16.90 -16.60
CA THR A 103 -16.77 17.46 -17.89
C THR A 103 -15.64 18.05 -18.75
N ASN A 104 -14.46 18.28 -18.20
CA ASN A 104 -13.28 18.74 -18.95
C ASN A 104 -12.16 17.69 -19.09
N GLY A 105 -12.44 16.40 -18.80
CA GLY A 105 -11.45 15.34 -18.96
C GLY A 105 -10.33 15.34 -17.89
N THR A 106 -10.53 16.03 -16.77
CA THR A 106 -9.57 16.10 -15.65
C THR A 106 -9.41 14.75 -14.94
N LYS A 107 -10.49 13.95 -14.89
CA LYS A 107 -10.49 12.57 -14.38
C LYS A 107 -10.97 11.60 -15.46
N PRO A 108 -10.10 11.16 -16.38
CA PRO A 108 -10.47 10.21 -17.44
C PRO A 108 -10.87 8.82 -16.91
N TYR A 109 -10.56 8.52 -15.65
CA TYR A 109 -10.81 7.21 -15.05
C TYR A 109 -11.85 7.27 -13.91
N GLY A 110 -12.69 6.25 -13.85
CA GLY A 110 -13.46 5.94 -12.65
C GLY A 110 -12.58 5.36 -11.56
N VAL A 111 -11.69 4.44 -11.94
CA VAL A 111 -10.77 3.77 -11.00
C VAL A 111 -9.37 3.68 -11.59
N THR A 112 -8.36 4.01 -10.80
CA THR A 112 -6.95 3.73 -11.10
C THR A 112 -6.30 2.89 -10.02
N TYR A 113 -5.38 2.02 -10.42
CA TYR A 113 -4.51 1.30 -9.50
C TYR A 113 -3.08 1.25 -10.05
N VAL A 114 -2.09 1.53 -9.20
CA VAL A 114 -0.66 1.44 -9.52
C VAL A 114 -0.04 0.34 -8.69
N GLY A 115 0.54 -0.68 -9.33
CA GLY A 115 1.16 -1.80 -8.63
C GLY A 115 1.52 -2.97 -9.52
N ASN A 116 1.71 -4.11 -8.91
CA ASN A 116 1.92 -5.37 -9.62
C ASN A 116 0.89 -6.40 -9.15
N ASN A 117 0.75 -7.47 -9.94
CA ASN A 117 -0.15 -8.58 -9.63
C ASN A 117 0.38 -9.47 -8.49
N TRP A 118 1.70 -9.41 -8.23
CA TRP A 118 2.38 -10.23 -7.23
C TRP A 118 1.75 -10.09 -5.83
N GLN A 119 1.18 -11.21 -5.37
CA GLN A 119 0.44 -11.41 -4.12
C GLN A 119 -0.72 -10.42 -3.92
N ARG A 120 -1.29 -9.91 -5.01
CA ARG A 120 -2.39 -8.94 -4.96
C ARG A 120 -3.54 -9.27 -5.91
N TRP A 121 -3.33 -10.20 -6.84
CA TRP A 121 -4.33 -10.57 -7.83
C TRP A 121 -5.68 -10.92 -7.21
N THR A 122 -5.73 -11.77 -6.18
CA THR A 122 -6.98 -12.17 -5.52
C THR A 122 -7.79 -10.96 -5.03
N GLN A 123 -7.14 -9.98 -4.40
CA GLN A 123 -7.80 -8.77 -3.91
C GLN A 123 -8.28 -7.88 -5.05
N VAL A 124 -7.44 -7.69 -6.08
CA VAL A 124 -7.78 -6.90 -7.27
C VAL A 124 -8.94 -7.55 -8.04
N GLN A 125 -8.91 -8.87 -8.23
CA GLN A 125 -9.98 -9.63 -8.87
C GLN A 125 -11.32 -9.43 -8.14
N ARG A 126 -11.36 -9.68 -6.82
CA ARG A 126 -12.57 -9.52 -6.01
C ARG A 126 -13.13 -8.11 -6.12
N PHE A 127 -12.26 -7.10 -6.04
CA PHE A 127 -12.66 -5.70 -6.20
C PHE A 127 -13.25 -5.44 -7.60
N LEU A 128 -12.57 -5.86 -8.66
CA LEU A 128 -13.01 -5.67 -10.05
C LEU A 128 -14.36 -6.35 -10.34
N GLU A 129 -14.55 -7.58 -9.84
CA GLU A 129 -15.81 -8.31 -9.94
C GLU A 129 -16.94 -7.61 -9.17
N ALA A 130 -16.65 -7.12 -7.96
CA ALA A 130 -17.62 -6.41 -7.14
C ALA A 130 -18.08 -5.09 -7.80
N ILE A 131 -17.17 -4.36 -8.46
CA ILE A 131 -17.53 -3.09 -9.13
C ILE A 131 -18.00 -3.25 -10.57
N ALA A 132 -17.94 -4.45 -11.15
CA ALA A 132 -18.38 -4.71 -12.52
C ALA A 132 -19.81 -4.22 -12.82
N PRO A 133 -20.81 -4.36 -11.91
CA PRO A 133 -22.15 -3.81 -12.12
C PRO A 133 -22.20 -2.28 -12.23
N LEU A 134 -21.17 -1.57 -11.78
CA LEU A 134 -21.09 -0.10 -11.78
C LEU A 134 -20.34 0.46 -12.98
N LYS A 135 -19.89 -0.36 -13.93
CA LYS A 135 -19.01 0.06 -15.02
C LYS A 135 -19.48 1.33 -15.75
N ARG A 136 -20.79 1.49 -15.94
CA ARG A 136 -21.38 2.68 -16.59
C ARG A 136 -21.31 3.94 -15.72
N ASP A 137 -21.48 3.80 -14.42
CA ASP A 137 -21.53 4.92 -13.48
C ASP A 137 -20.13 5.37 -13.04
N LEU A 138 -19.19 4.41 -12.93
CA LEU A 138 -17.80 4.69 -12.55
C LEU A 138 -17.01 5.30 -13.70
N GLY A 139 -17.16 4.78 -14.92
CA GLY A 139 -16.30 5.10 -16.05
C GLY A 139 -15.13 4.13 -16.20
N PRO A 140 -14.12 4.47 -17.03
CA PRO A 140 -13.02 3.58 -17.36
C PRO A 140 -12.17 3.17 -16.16
N ILE A 141 -11.66 1.95 -16.17
CA ILE A 141 -10.76 1.41 -15.13
C ILE A 141 -9.37 1.27 -15.77
N CYS A 142 -8.33 1.73 -15.08
CA CYS A 142 -6.95 1.60 -15.55
C CYS A 142 -6.04 1.04 -14.46
N ILE A 143 -5.26 0.01 -14.80
CA ILE A 143 -4.23 -0.57 -13.94
C ILE A 143 -2.85 -0.39 -14.57
N VAL A 144 -1.89 0.04 -13.75
CA VAL A 144 -0.54 0.42 -14.19
C VAL A 144 0.49 -0.37 -13.41
N GLY A 145 1.45 -0.95 -14.13
CA GLY A 145 2.62 -1.58 -13.55
C GLY A 145 2.91 -2.96 -14.14
N TRP A 146 3.44 -3.87 -13.33
CA TRP A 146 4.04 -5.12 -13.81
C TRP A 146 3.12 -6.33 -13.61
N GLY A 147 3.16 -7.27 -14.56
CA GLY A 147 2.51 -8.58 -14.43
C GLY A 147 1.00 -8.59 -14.71
N TRP A 148 0.45 -7.54 -15.32
CA TRP A 148 -0.99 -7.47 -15.64
C TRP A 148 -1.39 -8.16 -16.95
N ASP A 149 -0.41 -8.52 -17.80
CA ASP A 149 -0.69 -9.09 -19.13
C ASP A 149 -0.73 -10.61 -19.14
N LYS A 150 0.13 -11.24 -18.35
CA LYS A 150 0.20 -12.70 -18.17
C LYS A 150 0.94 -13.03 -16.88
N THR A 151 0.69 -14.22 -16.36
CA THR A 151 1.52 -14.82 -15.31
C THR A 151 2.97 -14.89 -15.81
N PRO A 152 3.96 -14.40 -15.05
CA PRO A 152 5.36 -14.46 -15.45
C PRO A 152 5.86 -15.90 -15.64
N ASP A 153 6.68 -16.12 -16.67
CA ASP A 153 7.18 -17.47 -17.01
C ASP A 153 8.01 -18.09 -15.87
N TRP A 154 8.76 -17.28 -15.12
CA TRP A 154 9.53 -17.74 -13.95
C TRP A 154 8.61 -18.30 -12.84
N ALA A 155 7.44 -17.70 -12.64
CA ALA A 155 6.51 -18.13 -11.60
C ALA A 155 5.90 -19.49 -11.97
N ILE A 156 5.57 -19.68 -13.25
CA ILE A 156 5.10 -20.96 -13.79
C ILE A 156 6.20 -22.03 -13.64
N GLN A 157 7.43 -21.73 -14.07
CA GLN A 157 8.56 -22.66 -14.03
C GLN A 157 8.91 -23.10 -12.60
N LEU A 158 8.82 -22.19 -11.63
CA LEU A 158 9.11 -22.47 -10.23
C LEU A 158 7.90 -23.01 -9.44
N GLY A 159 6.72 -23.08 -10.07
CA GLY A 159 5.47 -23.49 -9.41
C GLY A 159 5.05 -22.53 -8.30
N VAL A 160 5.29 -21.23 -8.48
CA VAL A 160 5.05 -20.20 -7.48
C VAL A 160 3.71 -19.53 -7.73
N HIS A 161 2.79 -19.75 -6.79
CA HIS A 161 1.47 -19.12 -6.78
C HIS A 161 1.52 -17.69 -6.24
N GLY A 162 0.56 -16.87 -6.66
CA GLY A 162 0.44 -15.46 -6.28
C GLY A 162 1.05 -14.48 -7.28
N ALA A 163 1.69 -14.95 -8.36
CA ALA A 163 1.96 -14.13 -9.54
C ALA A 163 0.85 -14.26 -10.60
N ASP A 164 -0.31 -14.77 -10.21
CA ASP A 164 -1.41 -15.09 -11.10
C ASP A 164 -2.07 -13.81 -11.64
N VAL A 165 -2.69 -13.93 -12.81
CA VAL A 165 -3.55 -12.90 -13.41
C VAL A 165 -4.52 -13.58 -14.37
N ASP A 166 -5.73 -13.05 -14.51
CA ASP A 166 -6.70 -13.49 -15.53
C ASP A 166 -6.86 -12.40 -16.60
N PRO A 167 -6.13 -12.49 -17.73
CA PRO A 167 -6.24 -11.54 -18.82
C PRO A 167 -7.63 -11.52 -19.47
N ILE A 168 -8.35 -12.65 -19.46
CA ILE A 168 -9.69 -12.78 -20.04
C ILE A 168 -10.69 -11.99 -19.19
N LEU A 169 -10.58 -12.08 -17.86
CA LEU A 169 -11.37 -11.26 -16.95
C LEU A 169 -11.10 -9.76 -17.18
N LEU A 170 -9.84 -9.36 -17.27
CA LEU A 170 -9.47 -7.96 -17.49
C LEU A 170 -10.02 -7.42 -18.81
N GLU A 171 -9.92 -8.19 -19.89
CA GLU A 171 -10.49 -7.84 -21.19
C GLU A 171 -12.02 -7.77 -21.14
N ARG A 172 -12.69 -8.76 -20.54
CA ARG A 172 -14.15 -8.77 -20.37
C ARG A 172 -14.65 -7.54 -19.60
N LEU A 173 -13.92 -7.15 -18.56
CA LEU A 173 -14.24 -5.96 -17.77
C LEU A 173 -13.81 -4.66 -18.46
N GLY A 174 -13.05 -4.72 -19.56
CA GLY A 174 -12.55 -3.57 -20.29
C GLY A 174 -11.57 -2.74 -19.47
N VAL A 175 -10.74 -3.40 -18.66
CA VAL A 175 -9.70 -2.77 -17.86
C VAL A 175 -8.54 -2.37 -18.77
N GLU A 176 -8.23 -1.08 -18.82
CA GLU A 176 -7.04 -0.57 -19.49
C GLU A 176 -5.80 -1.00 -18.69
N ARG A 177 -4.79 -1.51 -19.38
CA ARG A 177 -3.50 -1.92 -18.80
C ARG A 177 -2.40 -1.05 -19.37
N ARG A 178 -1.53 -0.54 -18.51
CA ARG A 178 -0.32 0.21 -18.92
C ARG A 178 0.92 -0.33 -18.23
N ASN A 179 2.05 -0.12 -18.88
CA ASN A 179 3.37 -0.37 -18.32
C ASN A 179 3.62 0.47 -17.07
N ALA A 180 4.59 0.04 -16.26
CA ALA A 180 5.01 0.80 -15.09
C ALA A 180 5.42 2.24 -15.44
N ILE A 181 5.05 3.16 -14.55
CA ILE A 181 5.37 4.59 -14.63
C ILE A 181 6.48 4.95 -13.64
N PRO A 182 7.21 6.05 -13.88
CA PRO A 182 8.15 6.60 -12.92
C PRO A 182 7.51 6.87 -11.56
N PHE A 183 8.30 6.75 -10.49
CA PHE A 183 7.82 6.94 -9.12
C PHE A 183 7.23 8.34 -8.88
N ASP A 184 7.84 9.37 -9.45
CA ASP A 184 7.39 10.76 -9.39
C ASP A 184 6.09 11.04 -10.17
N GLU A 185 5.63 10.11 -11.01
CA GLU A 185 4.37 10.22 -11.74
C GLU A 185 3.19 9.54 -11.04
N VAL A 186 3.45 8.70 -10.02
CA VAL A 186 2.42 7.86 -9.39
C VAL A 186 1.26 8.68 -8.83
N VAL A 187 1.55 9.70 -8.02
CA VAL A 187 0.52 10.54 -7.39
C VAL A 187 -0.31 11.28 -8.43
N LYS A 188 0.35 11.83 -9.46
CA LYS A 188 -0.32 12.52 -10.57
C LYS A 188 -1.24 11.58 -11.35
N PHE A 189 -0.80 10.35 -11.60
CA PHE A 189 -1.60 9.35 -12.28
C PHE A 189 -2.82 8.91 -11.44
N LEU A 190 -2.64 8.66 -10.14
CA LEU A 190 -3.74 8.32 -9.23
C LEU A 190 -4.82 9.43 -9.23
N GLY A 191 -4.41 10.70 -9.27
CA GLY A 191 -5.33 11.85 -9.33
C GLY A 191 -6.19 11.96 -10.59
N GLN A 192 -5.90 11.16 -11.63
CA GLN A 192 -6.73 11.06 -12.85
C GLN A 192 -7.96 10.18 -12.66
N ALA A 193 -8.13 9.56 -11.48
CA ALA A 193 -9.30 8.76 -11.15
C ALA A 193 -10.21 9.42 -10.13
N ARG A 194 -11.46 8.98 -10.14
CA ARG A 194 -12.39 9.21 -9.03
C ARG A 194 -12.01 8.40 -7.79
N PHE A 195 -11.66 7.13 -7.97
CA PHE A 195 -11.30 6.23 -6.88
C PHE A 195 -9.96 5.56 -7.12
N SER A 196 -9.22 5.30 -6.04
CA SER A 196 -7.98 4.53 -6.11
C SER A 196 -7.87 3.58 -4.91
N PRO A 197 -7.99 2.25 -5.11
CA PRO A 197 -7.90 1.29 -4.01
C PRO A 197 -6.46 1.10 -3.52
N ILE A 198 -6.32 0.99 -2.21
CA ILE A 198 -5.07 0.67 -1.51
C ILE A 198 -5.11 -0.79 -1.09
N PHE A 199 -4.30 -1.61 -1.74
CA PHE A 199 -4.10 -3.01 -1.38
C PHE A 199 -2.71 -3.23 -0.79
N HIS A 200 -2.67 -3.89 0.36
CA HIS A 200 -1.49 -4.56 0.87
C HIS A 200 -1.58 -6.04 0.56
N ARG A 201 -0.43 -6.65 0.31
CA ARG A 201 -0.32 -8.10 0.11
C ARG A 201 -0.75 -8.86 1.39
N PRO A 202 -1.29 -10.08 1.30
CA PRO A 202 -1.83 -10.82 2.45
C PRO A 202 -0.87 -10.92 3.63
N LEU A 203 0.42 -11.17 3.37
CA LEU A 203 1.43 -11.24 4.43
C LEU A 203 1.56 -9.90 5.18
N PHE A 204 1.49 -8.77 4.48
CA PHE A 204 1.64 -7.46 5.11
C PHE A 204 0.41 -7.08 5.93
N ASN A 205 -0.78 -7.49 5.49
CA ASN A 205 -1.99 -7.38 6.32
C ASN A 205 -1.84 -8.20 7.60
N HIS A 206 -1.35 -9.45 7.51
CA HIS A 206 -1.13 -10.30 8.66
C HIS A 206 -0.09 -9.75 9.64
N LEU A 207 1.01 -9.18 9.14
CA LEU A 207 2.09 -8.60 9.95
C LEU A 207 1.81 -7.16 10.40
N GLY A 208 0.74 -6.52 9.91
CA GLY A 208 0.50 -5.09 10.12
C GLY A 208 1.58 -4.18 9.52
N ILE A 209 2.32 -4.66 8.50
CA ILE A 209 3.40 -3.89 7.85
C ILE A 209 2.82 -2.71 7.07
N VAL A 210 3.36 -1.53 7.37
CA VAL A 210 3.13 -0.27 6.67
C VAL A 210 4.17 -0.10 5.58
N THR A 211 3.76 0.49 4.45
CA THR A 211 4.64 0.76 3.32
C THR A 211 4.46 2.20 2.85
N ASN A 212 5.30 2.67 1.93
CA ASN A 212 5.08 3.99 1.32
C ASN A 212 3.68 4.11 0.66
N ARG A 213 3.16 2.99 0.11
CA ARG A 213 1.84 2.94 -0.53
C ARG A 213 0.69 3.21 0.44
N THR A 214 0.92 3.00 1.74
CA THR A 214 -0.03 3.33 2.80
C THR A 214 -0.36 4.84 2.79
N PHE A 215 0.60 5.69 2.45
CA PHE A 215 0.45 7.15 2.47
C PHE A 215 0.26 7.76 1.07
N GLU A 216 0.88 7.17 0.04
CA GLU A 216 1.00 7.75 -1.30
C GLU A 216 -0.33 8.12 -1.97
N THR A 217 -1.38 7.30 -1.82
CA THR A 217 -2.69 7.58 -2.40
C THR A 217 -3.35 8.81 -1.78
N PHE A 218 -3.04 9.14 -0.51
CA PHE A 218 -3.56 10.34 0.13
C PHE A 218 -2.93 11.62 -0.41
N TYR A 219 -1.82 11.58 -1.15
CA TYR A 219 -1.28 12.75 -1.84
C TYR A 219 -2.06 13.11 -3.12
N ALA A 220 -2.77 12.14 -3.69
CA ALA A 220 -3.43 12.28 -4.97
C ALA A 220 -4.82 12.92 -4.84
N ASP A 221 -5.27 13.59 -5.90
CA ASP A 221 -6.62 14.12 -5.99
C ASP A 221 -7.61 13.01 -6.35
N THR A 222 -7.93 12.12 -5.42
CA THR A 222 -8.82 10.97 -5.61
C THR A 222 -9.42 10.60 -4.27
N ILE A 223 -10.53 9.85 -4.25
CA ILE A 223 -11.01 9.22 -3.01
C ILE A 223 -10.25 7.90 -2.84
N PRO A 224 -9.36 7.77 -1.84
CA PRO A 224 -8.70 6.49 -1.56
C PRO A 224 -9.73 5.48 -1.07
N LEU A 225 -9.65 4.25 -1.56
CA LEU A 225 -10.45 3.13 -1.04
C LEU A 225 -9.56 2.24 -0.19
N LEU A 226 -9.78 2.22 1.12
CA LEU A 226 -8.96 1.45 2.05
C LEU A 226 -9.41 -0.03 2.03
N MET A 227 -8.75 -0.84 1.21
CA MET A 227 -9.00 -2.28 1.05
C MET A 227 -8.09 -3.08 1.98
N LEU A 228 -8.12 -2.72 3.27
CA LEU A 228 -7.23 -3.18 4.33
C LEU A 228 -8.05 -3.67 5.54
N PRO A 229 -7.49 -4.45 6.47
CA PRO A 229 -8.17 -4.82 7.72
C PRO A 229 -8.58 -3.60 8.54
N GLU A 230 -9.78 -3.64 9.14
CA GLU A 230 -10.36 -2.52 9.91
C GLU A 230 -9.45 -2.03 11.03
N GLU A 231 -8.89 -2.95 11.83
CA GLU A 231 -7.96 -2.62 12.92
C GLU A 231 -6.72 -1.89 12.39
N GLN A 232 -6.20 -2.28 11.22
CA GLN A 232 -5.06 -1.60 10.60
C GLN A 232 -5.47 -0.21 10.10
N VAL A 233 -6.69 -0.08 9.56
CA VAL A 233 -7.19 1.21 9.08
C VAL A 233 -7.31 2.20 10.23
N GLU A 234 -7.98 1.81 11.31
CA GLU A 234 -8.16 2.69 12.47
C GLU A 234 -6.81 3.09 13.08
N ALA A 235 -5.88 2.15 13.23
CA ALA A 235 -4.60 2.40 13.86
C ALA A 235 -3.69 3.34 13.06
N ILE A 236 -3.77 3.33 11.72
CA ILE A 236 -2.90 4.11 10.83
C ILE A 236 -3.55 5.39 10.30
N TYR A 237 -4.84 5.35 9.98
CA TYR A 237 -5.56 6.46 9.36
C TYR A 237 -6.51 7.19 10.32
N GLY A 238 -6.63 6.69 11.55
CA GLY A 238 -7.55 7.19 12.57
C GLY A 238 -9.02 6.86 12.25
N ALA A 239 -9.91 7.22 13.16
CA ALA A 239 -11.34 6.92 13.05
C ALA A 239 -12.00 7.45 11.76
N ASN A 240 -11.51 8.58 11.22
CA ASN A 240 -12.02 9.14 9.96
C ASN A 240 -11.68 8.24 8.74
N GLY A 241 -10.58 7.49 8.80
CA GLY A 241 -10.19 6.56 7.74
C GLY A 241 -11.21 5.43 7.54
N LEU A 242 -11.94 5.03 8.60
CA LEU A 242 -12.97 4.00 8.52
C LEU A 242 -14.09 4.36 7.52
N ALA A 243 -14.38 5.65 7.32
CA ALA A 243 -15.34 6.08 6.32
C ALA A 243 -14.87 5.80 4.88
N LEU A 244 -13.57 5.63 4.65
CA LEU A 244 -12.96 5.35 3.34
C LEU A 244 -12.84 3.85 3.06
N MET A 245 -13.29 2.98 3.98
CA MET A 245 -13.37 1.55 3.77
C MET A 245 -14.69 1.18 3.07
N PRO A 246 -14.64 0.48 1.93
CA PRO A 246 -15.84 -0.11 1.34
C PRO A 246 -16.37 -1.34 2.09
N GLY A 247 -15.51 -2.04 2.84
CA GLY A 247 -15.81 -3.35 3.40
C GLY A 247 -15.88 -4.44 2.32
N ASP A 248 -15.87 -5.70 2.73
CA ASP A 248 -15.90 -6.83 1.79
C ASP A 248 -17.33 -7.18 1.32
N ASP A 249 -18.36 -6.81 2.10
CA ASP A 249 -19.74 -7.27 1.86
C ASP A 249 -20.49 -6.48 0.77
N ASP A 250 -20.22 -5.18 0.59
CA ASP A 250 -20.92 -4.34 -0.39
C ASP A 250 -20.07 -3.18 -0.95
N ILE A 251 -18.96 -3.54 -1.61
CA ILE A 251 -18.07 -2.58 -2.29
C ILE A 251 -18.87 -1.70 -3.27
N ALA A 252 -19.74 -2.31 -4.09
CA ALA A 252 -20.51 -1.57 -5.09
C ALA A 252 -21.51 -0.59 -4.47
N GLY A 253 -22.23 -0.98 -3.41
CA GLY A 253 -23.13 -0.09 -2.69
C GLY A 253 -22.38 1.08 -2.07
N ARG A 254 -21.18 0.84 -1.50
CA ARG A 254 -20.34 1.92 -0.98
C ARG A 254 -19.93 2.91 -2.06
N LEU A 255 -19.42 2.44 -3.20
CA LEU A 255 -18.98 3.32 -4.28
C LEU A 255 -20.16 4.13 -4.85
N LYS A 256 -21.35 3.53 -4.98
CA LYS A 256 -22.58 4.24 -5.34
C LYS A 256 -22.91 5.34 -4.34
N ASP A 257 -22.77 5.07 -3.06
CA ASP A 257 -23.00 6.07 -2.01
C ASP A 257 -21.98 7.21 -2.07
N MET A 258 -20.70 6.90 -2.30
CA MET A 258 -19.64 7.88 -2.50
C MET A 258 -19.90 8.79 -3.69
N ILE A 259 -20.41 8.26 -4.81
CA ILE A 259 -20.79 9.05 -5.98
C ILE A 259 -21.96 9.98 -5.67
N ARG A 260 -22.93 9.53 -4.86
CA ARG A 260 -24.14 10.31 -4.52
C ARG A 260 -23.90 11.36 -3.45
N ARG A 261 -22.99 11.10 -2.52
CA ARG A 261 -22.70 11.96 -1.36
C ARG A 261 -21.19 12.26 -1.23
N PRO A 262 -20.51 12.74 -2.28
CA PRO A 262 -19.04 12.82 -2.31
C PRO A 262 -18.47 13.76 -1.25
N GLU A 263 -19.21 14.79 -0.85
CA GLU A 263 -18.79 15.74 0.18
C GLU A 263 -18.47 15.06 1.52
N ALA A 264 -19.29 14.09 1.96
CA ALA A 264 -19.07 13.37 3.20
C ALA A 264 -17.77 12.54 3.18
N TYR A 265 -17.41 12.01 2.01
CA TYR A 265 -16.21 11.21 1.84
C TYR A 265 -14.96 12.08 1.66
N TRP A 266 -15.09 13.23 1.00
CA TRP A 266 -14.02 14.21 0.96
C TRP A 266 -13.73 14.83 2.33
N ASP A 267 -14.74 15.03 3.18
CA ASP A 267 -14.53 15.39 4.58
C ASP A 267 -13.68 14.34 5.31
N ALA A 268 -13.99 13.05 5.12
CA ALA A 268 -13.16 11.97 5.64
C ALA A 268 -11.72 12.00 5.09
N VAL A 269 -11.53 12.19 3.77
CA VAL A 269 -10.19 12.32 3.17
C VAL A 269 -9.39 13.46 3.80
N LEU A 270 -9.97 14.65 3.91
CA LEU A 270 -9.29 15.82 4.47
C LEU A 270 -8.94 15.62 5.95
N LYS A 271 -9.86 15.06 6.74
CA LYS A 271 -9.60 14.72 8.15
C LYS A 271 -8.54 13.64 8.32
N THR A 272 -8.53 12.61 7.46
CA THR A 272 -7.48 11.60 7.46
C THR A 272 -6.14 12.19 7.08
N ARG A 273 -6.06 13.08 6.07
CA ARG A 273 -4.80 13.79 5.75
C ARG A 273 -4.28 14.61 6.93
N ALA A 274 -5.16 15.30 7.65
CA ALA A 274 -4.78 16.04 8.85
C ALA A 274 -4.24 15.10 9.94
N TYR A 275 -4.93 13.99 10.19
CA TYR A 275 -4.48 12.95 11.14
C TYR A 275 -3.09 12.40 10.76
N LEU A 276 -2.89 12.05 9.49
CA LEU A 276 -1.61 11.55 8.98
C LEU A 276 -0.48 12.58 9.12
N ALA A 277 -0.75 13.87 8.88
CA ALA A 277 0.23 14.93 9.06
C ALA A 277 0.65 15.09 10.53
N GLU A 278 -0.30 14.96 11.46
CA GLU A 278 -0.05 15.08 12.89
C GLU A 278 0.71 13.87 13.47
N HIS A 279 0.31 12.65 13.11
CA HIS A 279 0.77 11.41 13.75
C HIS A 279 1.85 10.67 12.96
N HIS A 280 1.83 10.80 11.64
CA HIS A 280 2.65 10.00 10.73
C HIS A 280 3.61 10.83 9.88
N SER A 281 3.84 12.10 10.20
CA SER A 281 4.78 12.92 9.43
C SER A 281 6.24 12.49 9.58
N TYR A 282 7.08 12.87 8.59
CA TYR A 282 8.53 12.64 8.67
C TYR A 282 9.14 13.24 9.92
N GLN A 283 8.67 14.41 10.38
CA GLN A 283 9.11 15.01 11.63
C GLN A 283 8.86 14.09 12.82
N GLN A 284 7.71 13.41 12.88
CA GLN A 284 7.43 12.43 13.94
C GLN A 284 8.31 11.19 13.79
N ARG A 285 8.48 10.66 12.56
CA ARG A 285 9.36 9.51 12.31
C ARG A 285 10.80 9.80 12.77
N PHE A 286 11.32 11.01 12.52
CA PHE A 286 12.66 11.39 12.98
C PHE A 286 12.76 11.48 14.49
N LYS A 287 11.76 12.06 15.18
CA LYS A 287 11.73 12.10 16.65
C LYS A 287 11.71 10.69 17.25
N GLU A 288 10.90 9.80 16.71
CA GLU A 288 10.83 8.40 17.14
C GLU A 288 12.15 7.67 16.91
N LEU A 289 12.76 7.86 15.73
CA LEU A 289 14.05 7.25 15.41
C LEU A 289 15.15 7.72 16.37
N LEU A 290 15.22 9.01 16.66
CA LEU A 290 16.18 9.54 17.64
C LEU A 290 15.98 8.92 19.02
N ALA A 291 14.74 8.84 19.49
CA ALA A 291 14.43 8.18 20.77
C ALA A 291 14.78 6.68 20.78
N ILE A 292 14.74 6.00 19.63
CA ILE A 292 15.19 4.61 19.49
C ILE A 292 16.72 4.50 19.55
N LEU A 293 17.43 5.46 18.96
CA LEU A 293 18.89 5.47 18.91
C LEU A 293 19.51 5.85 20.26
N GLU A 294 18.83 6.70 21.04
CA GLU A 294 19.28 7.16 22.36
C GLU A 294 18.94 6.21 23.52
N SER A 295 18.05 5.23 23.30
CA SER A 295 17.74 4.13 24.24
C SER A 295 18.70 2.95 24.10
#